data_AF-A0AAU9NYY5-F1
#
_entry.id   AF-A0AAU9NYY5-F1
#
_cell.length_a   1.000
_cell.length_b   1.000
_cell.length_c   1.000
_cell.angle_alpha   90.00
_cell.angle_beta   90.00
_cell.angle_gamma   90.00
#
_symmetry.space_group_name_H-M   'P 1'
#
loop_
_entity.id
_entity.type
_entity.pdbx_description
1 polymer ?
#
loop_
_entity_poly.entity_id
_entity_poly.type
_entity_poly.pdbx_seq_one_letter_code
_entity_poly.pdbx_strand_id
1 'polypeptide(L)'
;MEDYPMLTKLESACSDLKTLLKSSANLQTNLEKLDDNFDTLQETLTVASRRLAPLQSLSIASKALETRINRAVSPALVLIDGFRISESLQRKLDDISTKLPAQKSQNKRLRLLIKYVDCVDKLNIAINLLSQEGGPSIQRLQEVVEFLSRTKATDQFRTHRLRETLVALNALYETEVDSMKFDGLLDEALLNLQDEFEGILLQLRHHNIGGGDDSGEAEAATAATELGTEMEV
;
A
#
# COMPACT_ATOMS: atom_id res chain seq x y z
N MET A 1 18.64 -108.58 7.92
CA MET A 1 18.69 -107.16 8.31
C MET A 1 17.66 -106.46 7.47
N GLU A 2 16.41 -106.46 7.93
CA GLU A 2 15.32 -105.72 7.28
C GLU A 2 15.22 -104.38 7.99
N ASP A 3 15.68 -103.34 7.31
CA ASP A 3 15.49 -101.95 7.72
C ASP A 3 13.98 -101.68 7.83
N TYR A 4 13.53 -101.06 8.91
CA TYR A 4 12.14 -100.63 9.07
C TYR A 4 11.94 -99.24 8.43
N PRO A 5 11.49 -99.13 7.16
CA PRO A 5 11.36 -97.86 6.44
C PRO A 5 10.31 -96.92 7.06
N MET A 6 9.41 -97.45 7.89
CA MET A 6 8.48 -96.63 8.67
C MET A 6 9.15 -95.97 9.88
N LEU A 7 10.15 -96.60 10.49
CA LEU A 7 10.83 -96.07 11.67
C LEU A 7 11.72 -94.89 11.28
N THR A 8 12.46 -95.00 10.17
CA THR A 8 13.30 -93.91 9.63
C THR A 8 12.47 -92.73 9.12
N LYS A 9 11.29 -92.97 8.54
CA LYS A 9 10.32 -91.92 8.18
C LYS A 9 9.73 -91.20 9.40
N LEU A 10 9.51 -91.93 10.50
CA LEU A 10 9.01 -91.34 11.74
C LEU A 10 10.12 -90.52 12.42
N GLU A 11 11.35 -91.01 12.43
CA GLU A 11 12.52 -90.26 12.91
C GLU A 11 12.78 -89.00 12.08
N SER A 12 12.66 -89.07 10.74
CA SER A 12 12.80 -87.89 9.88
C SER A 12 11.67 -86.89 10.10
N ALA A 13 10.42 -87.36 10.23
CA ALA A 13 9.29 -86.50 10.55
C ALA A 13 9.44 -85.84 11.95
N CYS A 14 9.97 -86.58 12.93
CA CYS A 14 10.29 -86.04 14.26
C CYS A 14 11.42 -85.01 14.20
N SER A 15 12.47 -85.23 13.40
CA SER A 15 13.53 -84.23 13.21
C SER A 15 13.00 -82.98 12.52
N ASP A 16 12.18 -83.15 11.49
CA ASP A 16 11.56 -82.04 10.74
C ASP A 16 10.67 -81.21 11.68
N LEU A 17 9.82 -81.87 12.48
CA LEU A 17 8.96 -81.19 13.46
C LEU A 17 9.80 -80.47 14.54
N LYS A 18 10.92 -81.06 14.97
CA LYS A 18 11.85 -80.41 15.91
C LYS A 18 12.55 -79.20 15.29
N THR A 19 12.90 -79.24 14.00
CA THR A 19 13.45 -78.07 13.30
C THR A 19 12.39 -77.00 13.08
N LEU A 20 11.15 -77.39 12.77
CA LEU A 20 10.02 -76.49 12.62
C LEU A 20 9.69 -75.79 13.95
N LEU A 21 9.70 -76.52 15.07
CA LEU A 21 9.52 -75.95 16.41
C LEU A 21 10.64 -74.96 16.77
N LYS A 22 11.90 -75.29 16.46
CA LYS A 22 13.02 -74.37 16.66
C LYS A 22 12.90 -73.12 15.78
N SER A 23 12.50 -73.29 14.52
CA SER A 23 12.27 -72.18 13.59
C SER A 23 11.13 -71.28 14.07
N SER A 24 10.02 -71.87 14.53
CA SER A 24 8.88 -71.16 15.11
C SER A 24 9.27 -70.40 16.39
N ALA A 25 10.05 -71.02 17.29
CA ALA A 25 10.56 -70.35 18.48
C ALA A 25 11.49 -69.17 18.12
N ASN A 26 12.37 -69.33 17.13
CA ASN A 26 13.19 -68.23 16.63
C ASN A 26 12.34 -67.12 16.02
N LEU A 27 11.30 -67.47 15.25
CA LEU A 27 10.37 -66.51 14.66
C LEU A 27 9.65 -65.72 15.75
N GLN A 28 9.16 -66.38 16.81
CA GLN A 28 8.55 -65.74 17.97
C GLN A 28 9.49 -64.68 18.58
N THR A 29 10.75 -65.03 18.85
CA THR A 29 11.73 -64.07 19.41
C THR A 29 12.06 -62.92 18.47
N ASN A 30 12.03 -63.15 17.15
CA ASN A 30 12.24 -62.09 16.17
C ASN A 30 11.03 -61.16 16.09
N LEU A 31 9.83 -61.70 16.29
CA LEU A 31 8.59 -60.93 16.30
C LEU A 31 8.52 -60.03 17.53
N GLU A 32 8.91 -60.56 18.71
CA GLU A 32 9.06 -59.75 19.94
C GLU A 32 10.08 -58.62 19.76
N LYS A 33 11.27 -58.91 19.20
CA LYS A 33 12.25 -57.85 18.88
C LYS A 33 11.73 -56.82 17.89
N LEU A 34 10.89 -57.24 16.94
CA LEU A 34 10.31 -56.33 15.96
C LEU A 34 9.25 -55.44 16.60
N ASP A 35 8.49 -55.95 17.56
CA ASP A 35 7.54 -55.18 18.36
C ASP A 35 8.28 -54.12 19.20
N ASP A 36 9.35 -54.52 19.91
CA ASP A 36 10.21 -53.58 20.66
C ASP A 36 10.81 -52.49 19.75
N ASN A 37 11.24 -52.86 18.54
CA ASN A 37 11.75 -51.92 17.55
C ASN A 37 10.64 -50.99 17.03
N PHE A 38 9.40 -51.46 16.92
CA PHE A 38 8.28 -50.65 16.49
C PHE A 38 7.88 -49.63 17.58
N ASP A 39 7.88 -50.03 18.84
CA ASP A 39 7.63 -49.14 19.98
C ASP A 39 8.69 -48.02 20.06
N THR A 40 9.97 -48.38 19.91
CA THR A 40 11.05 -47.38 19.89
C THR A 40 10.98 -46.46 18.66
N LEU A 41 10.58 -46.98 17.49
CA LEU A 41 10.34 -46.18 16.29
C LEU A 41 9.16 -45.22 16.49
N GLN A 42 8.09 -45.68 17.12
CA GLN A 42 6.91 -44.86 17.40
C GLN A 42 7.26 -43.76 18.41
N GLU A 43 8.03 -44.08 19.47
CA GLU A 43 8.50 -43.09 20.43
C GLU A 43 9.38 -42.03 19.72
N THR A 44 10.37 -42.46 18.94
CA THR A 44 11.24 -41.52 18.20
C THR A 44 10.46 -40.66 17.20
N LEU A 45 9.46 -41.23 16.52
CA LEU A 45 8.58 -40.48 15.62
C LEU A 45 7.74 -39.45 16.38
N THR A 46 7.20 -39.80 17.56
CA THR A 46 6.43 -38.84 18.38
C THR A 46 7.32 -37.70 18.90
N VAL A 47 8.56 -38.00 19.30
CA VAL A 47 9.54 -36.98 19.72
C VAL A 47 9.92 -36.08 18.54
N ALA A 48 10.19 -36.65 17.37
CA ALA A 48 10.49 -35.90 16.15
C ALA A 48 9.31 -35.01 15.73
N SER A 49 8.09 -35.54 15.76
CA SER A 49 6.86 -34.80 15.47
C SER A 49 6.65 -33.62 16.43
N ARG A 50 6.85 -33.82 17.73
CA ARG A 50 6.79 -32.75 18.73
C ARG A 50 7.83 -31.65 18.48
N ARG A 51 9.02 -32.01 18.00
CA ARG A 51 10.07 -31.04 17.62
C ARG A 51 9.77 -30.32 16.30
N LEU A 52 9.07 -30.97 15.38
CA LEU A 52 8.71 -30.42 14.06
C LEU A 52 7.49 -29.49 14.12
N ALA A 53 6.51 -29.76 15.00
CA ALA A 53 5.32 -28.94 15.18
C ALA A 53 5.57 -27.42 15.33
N PRO A 54 6.50 -26.95 16.18
CA PRO A 54 6.79 -25.52 16.29
C PRO A 54 7.41 -24.94 15.02
N LEU A 55 8.23 -25.72 14.29
CA LEU A 55 8.82 -25.28 13.01
C LEU A 55 7.76 -25.15 11.93
N GLN A 56 6.79 -26.07 11.89
CA GLN A 56 5.64 -25.97 10.98
C GLN A 56 4.78 -24.75 11.31
N SER A 57 4.49 -24.51 12.59
CA SER A 57 3.77 -23.33 13.04
C SER A 57 4.50 -22.03 12.65
N LEU A 58 5.82 -21.97 12.84
CA LEU A 58 6.65 -20.84 12.45
C LEU A 58 6.67 -20.62 10.93
N SER A 59 6.75 -21.70 10.14
CA SER A 59 6.72 -21.64 8.68
C SER A 59 5.39 -21.05 8.17
N ILE A 60 4.27 -21.50 8.72
CA ILE A 60 2.94 -20.97 8.40
C ILE A 60 2.85 -19.48 8.79
N ALA A 61 3.34 -19.11 9.97
CA ALA A 61 3.38 -17.73 10.43
C ALA A 61 4.24 -16.84 9.52
N SER A 62 5.38 -17.33 9.04
CA SER A 62 6.25 -16.63 8.09
C SER A 62 5.57 -16.39 6.75
N LYS A 63 4.86 -17.39 6.21
CA LYS A 63 4.09 -17.23 4.96
C LYS A 63 2.93 -16.24 5.12
N ALA A 64 2.26 -16.25 6.27
CA ALA A 64 1.23 -15.27 6.60
C ALA A 64 1.81 -13.85 6.76
N LEU A 65 3.03 -13.72 7.29
CA LEU A 65 3.73 -12.44 7.36
C LEU A 65 4.07 -11.90 5.97
N GLU A 66 4.65 -12.72 5.10
CA GLU A 66 5.06 -12.34 3.75
C GLU A 66 3.87 -11.83 2.91
N THR A 67 2.74 -12.53 2.97
CA THR A 67 1.51 -12.11 2.27
C THR A 67 0.99 -10.76 2.77
N ARG A 68 1.06 -10.50 4.09
CA ARG A 68 0.66 -9.21 4.67
C ARG A 68 1.64 -8.09 4.33
N ILE A 69 2.94 -8.37 4.32
CA ILE A 69 3.97 -7.41 3.88
C ILE A 69 3.71 -7.02 2.43
N ASN A 70 3.53 -7.99 1.53
CA ASN A 70 3.26 -7.69 0.12
C ASN A 70 1.97 -6.88 -0.06
N ARG A 71 0.92 -7.18 0.72
CA ARG A 71 -0.34 -6.42 0.71
C ARG A 71 -0.20 -4.98 1.20
N ALA A 72 0.76 -4.69 2.08
CA ALA A 72 0.97 -3.34 2.62
C ALA A 72 2.00 -2.53 1.81
N VAL A 73 3.05 -3.19 1.30
CA VAL A 73 4.13 -2.54 0.55
C VAL A 73 3.67 -2.09 -0.83
N SER A 74 2.90 -2.90 -1.55
CA SER A 74 2.46 -2.53 -2.91
C SER A 74 1.63 -1.23 -2.94
N PRO A 75 0.64 -1.00 -2.06
CA PRO A 75 -0.06 0.29 -1.96
C PRO A 75 0.85 1.45 -1.53
N ALA A 76 1.78 1.21 -0.61
CA ALA A 76 2.73 2.23 -0.18
C ALA A 76 3.64 2.71 -1.32
N LEU A 77 4.02 1.82 -2.24
CA LEU A 77 4.78 2.19 -3.44
C LEU A 77 3.95 3.08 -4.38
N VAL A 78 2.67 2.73 -4.60
CA VAL A 78 1.76 3.55 -5.42
C VAL A 78 1.58 4.94 -4.82
N LEU A 79 1.47 5.03 -3.50
CA LEU A 79 1.39 6.31 -2.79
C LEU A 79 2.65 7.17 -3.00
N ILE A 80 3.84 6.57 -2.91
CA ILE A 80 5.10 7.29 -3.18
C ILE A 80 5.14 7.79 -4.63
N ASP A 81 4.73 6.98 -5.60
CA ASP A 81 4.65 7.41 -6.99
C ASP A 81 3.64 8.54 -7.19
N GLY A 82 2.51 8.52 -6.45
CA GLY A 82 1.55 9.62 -6.41
C GLY A 82 2.17 10.93 -5.91
N PHE A 83 2.96 10.89 -4.84
CA PHE A 83 3.68 12.06 -4.34
C PHE A 83 4.69 12.59 -5.37
N ARG A 84 5.40 11.71 -6.09
CA ARG A 84 6.32 12.11 -7.16
C ARG A 84 5.60 12.78 -8.33
N ILE A 85 4.42 12.31 -8.68
CA ILE A 85 3.59 12.93 -9.72
C ILE A 85 3.15 14.33 -9.27
N SER A 86 2.66 14.47 -8.04
CA SER A 86 2.28 15.75 -7.44
C SER A 86 3.44 16.75 -7.46
N GLU A 87 4.62 16.34 -7.01
CA GLU A 87 5.83 17.17 -7.02
C GLU A 87 6.23 17.59 -8.44
N SER A 88 6.12 16.69 -9.43
CA SER A 88 6.40 17.03 -10.82
C SER A 88 5.41 18.03 -11.42
N LEU A 89 4.16 18.02 -10.96
CA LEU A 89 3.12 18.95 -11.37
C LEU A 89 3.31 20.31 -10.72
N GLN A 90 3.63 20.34 -9.42
CA GLN A 90 4.01 21.57 -8.71
C GLN A 90 5.19 22.26 -9.39
N ARG A 91 6.26 21.53 -9.71
CA ARG A 91 7.40 22.09 -10.46
C ARG A 91 7.02 22.66 -11.82
N LYS A 92 6.11 22.00 -12.55
CA LYS A 92 5.60 22.51 -13.84
C LYS A 92 4.75 23.76 -13.66
N LEU A 93 4.00 23.85 -12.57
CA LEU A 93 3.14 24.97 -12.24
C LEU A 93 3.97 26.22 -11.97
N ASP A 94 5.02 26.11 -11.14
CA ASP A 94 5.99 27.18 -10.90
C ASP A 94 6.67 27.64 -12.19
N ASP A 95 7.04 26.67 -13.03
CA ASP A 95 7.66 26.91 -14.33
C ASP A 95 6.75 27.67 -15.31
N ILE A 96 5.43 27.52 -15.19
CA ILE A 96 4.45 28.25 -16.01
C ILE A 96 4.16 29.61 -15.37
N SER A 97 4.00 29.67 -14.05
CA SER A 97 3.77 30.89 -13.27
C SER A 97 4.88 31.93 -13.53
N THR A 98 6.15 31.50 -13.47
CA THR A 98 7.30 32.37 -13.78
C THR A 98 7.34 32.87 -15.24
N LYS A 99 6.79 32.12 -16.19
CA LYS A 99 6.76 32.46 -17.63
C LYS A 99 5.56 33.35 -18.00
N LEU A 100 4.49 33.33 -17.21
CA LEU A 100 3.25 34.06 -17.46
C LEU A 100 3.43 35.60 -17.50
N PRO A 101 4.16 36.26 -16.57
CA PRO A 101 4.36 37.70 -16.60
C PRO A 101 5.32 38.16 -17.72
N ALA A 102 6.21 37.28 -18.20
CA ALA A 102 7.17 37.60 -19.25
C ALA A 102 6.55 37.62 -20.67
N GLN A 103 5.34 37.09 -20.83
CA GLN A 103 4.71 36.87 -22.14
C GLN A 103 3.93 38.09 -22.63
N LYS A 104 4.55 38.93 -23.48
CA LYS A 104 3.92 40.17 -24.02
C LYS A 104 2.81 39.95 -25.07
N SER A 105 2.75 38.78 -25.71
CA SER A 105 1.75 38.50 -26.76
C SER A 105 0.51 37.81 -26.18
N GLN A 106 -0.67 38.43 -26.30
CA GLN A 106 -1.95 37.94 -25.78
C GLN A 106 -2.26 36.48 -26.18
N ASN A 107 -2.08 36.12 -27.46
CA ASN A 107 -2.37 34.76 -27.94
C ASN A 107 -1.48 33.67 -27.32
N LYS A 108 -0.21 33.99 -27.01
CA LYS A 108 0.69 33.04 -26.33
C LYS A 108 0.42 33.00 -24.83
N ARG A 109 0.02 34.12 -24.23
CA ARG A 109 -0.40 34.20 -22.82
C ARG A 109 -1.65 33.35 -22.58
N LEU A 110 -2.68 33.47 -23.41
CA LEU A 110 -3.88 32.64 -23.37
C LEU A 110 -3.56 31.14 -23.47
N ARG A 111 -2.66 30.74 -24.39
CA ARG A 111 -2.25 29.34 -24.53
C ARG A 111 -1.50 28.81 -23.30
N LEU A 112 -0.71 29.67 -22.64
CA LEU A 112 -0.03 29.32 -21.39
C LEU A 112 -1.01 29.23 -20.22
N LEU A 113 -2.00 30.13 -20.16
CA LEU A 113 -3.04 30.12 -19.13
C LEU A 113 -3.90 28.84 -19.23
N ILE A 114 -4.27 28.40 -20.43
CA ILE A 114 -4.98 27.11 -20.60
C ILE A 114 -4.14 25.95 -20.06
N LYS A 115 -2.84 25.92 -20.37
CA LYS A 115 -1.92 24.87 -19.85
C LYS A 115 -1.73 24.96 -18.34
N TYR A 116 -1.80 26.17 -17.79
CA TYR A 116 -1.75 26.41 -16.36
C TYR A 116 -2.97 25.80 -15.67
N VAL A 117 -4.19 26.12 -16.17
CA VAL A 117 -5.45 25.53 -15.68
C VAL A 117 -5.41 24.00 -15.77
N ASP A 118 -4.99 23.44 -16.92
CA ASP A 118 -4.85 21.98 -17.08
C ASP A 118 -3.88 21.35 -16.06
N CYS A 119 -2.84 22.08 -15.63
CA CYS A 119 -1.89 21.62 -14.61
C CYS A 119 -2.50 21.69 -13.21
N VAL A 120 -3.21 22.77 -12.88
CA VAL A 120 -3.94 22.94 -11.62
C VAL A 120 -4.98 21.84 -11.46
N ASP A 121 -5.76 21.54 -12.50
CA ASP A 121 -6.77 20.48 -12.46
C ASP A 121 -6.14 19.10 -12.21
N LYS A 122 -5.04 18.79 -12.90
CA LYS A 122 -4.30 17.53 -12.70
C LYS A 122 -3.69 17.43 -11.31
N LEU A 123 -3.19 18.54 -10.77
CA LEU A 123 -2.64 18.60 -9.42
C LEU A 123 -3.74 18.36 -8.38
N ASN A 124 -4.90 19.00 -8.53
CA ASN A 124 -6.06 18.79 -7.67
C ASN A 124 -6.53 17.32 -7.70
N ILE A 125 -6.63 16.70 -8.88
CA ILE A 125 -6.98 15.28 -9.01
C ILE A 125 -5.95 14.40 -8.30
N ALA A 126 -4.65 14.67 -8.48
CA ALA A 126 -3.59 13.90 -7.83
C ALA A 126 -3.62 14.00 -6.30
N ILE A 127 -3.85 15.20 -5.76
CA ILE A 127 -3.95 15.44 -4.31
C ILE A 127 -5.18 14.75 -3.71
N ASN A 128 -6.32 14.79 -4.41
CA ASN A 128 -7.53 14.09 -3.97
C ASN A 128 -7.34 12.56 -3.98
N LEU A 129 -6.68 12.00 -4.99
CA LEU A 129 -6.33 10.59 -5.03
C LEU A 129 -5.37 10.20 -3.90
N LEU A 130 -4.36 11.04 -3.62
CA LEU A 130 -3.44 10.83 -2.49
C LEU A 130 -4.18 10.81 -1.16
N SER A 131 -5.09 11.76 -0.95
CA SER A 131 -5.92 11.81 0.25
C SER A 131 -6.82 10.58 0.42
N GLN A 132 -7.31 10.02 -0.69
CA GLN A 132 -8.21 8.86 -0.65
C GLN A 132 -7.44 7.57 -0.40
N GLU A 133 -6.27 7.39 -1.03
CA GLU A 133 -5.50 6.15 -0.98
C GLU A 133 -4.49 6.09 0.18
N GLY A 134 -4.11 7.25 0.74
CA GLY A 134 -3.08 7.31 1.77
C GLY A 134 -3.49 6.81 3.15
N GLY A 135 -4.69 7.15 3.61
CA GLY A 135 -5.24 6.59 4.85
C GLY A 135 -5.30 5.05 4.84
N PRO A 136 -5.92 4.41 3.82
CA PRO A 136 -5.93 2.97 3.67
C PRO A 136 -4.54 2.32 3.58
N SER A 137 -3.58 2.99 2.94
CA SER A 137 -2.20 2.50 2.83
C SER A 137 -1.47 2.49 4.16
N ILE A 138 -1.62 3.54 4.97
CA ILE A 138 -1.05 3.63 6.32
C ILE A 138 -1.70 2.61 7.26
N GLN A 139 -3.02 2.42 7.17
CA GLN A 139 -3.74 1.41 7.93
C GLN A 139 -3.21 -0.01 7.64
N ARG A 140 -2.95 -0.34 6.36
CA ARG A 140 -2.37 -1.64 5.99
C ARG A 140 -0.97 -1.84 6.58
N LEU A 141 -0.14 -0.80 6.63
CA LEU A 141 1.16 -0.84 7.30
C LEU A 141 1.00 -1.07 8.82
N GLN A 142 -0.02 -0.45 9.44
CA GLN A 142 -0.31 -0.63 10.86
C GLN A 142 -0.69 -2.08 11.18
N GLU A 143 -1.53 -2.70 10.34
CA GLU A 143 -1.91 -4.10 10.50
C GLU A 143 -0.70 -5.05 10.43
N VAL A 144 0.31 -4.74 9.63
CA VAL A 144 1.56 -5.52 9.56
C VAL A 144 2.38 -5.37 10.83
N VAL A 145 2.54 -4.13 11.33
CA VAL A 145 3.28 -3.86 12.58
C VAL A 145 2.58 -4.50 13.78
N GLU A 146 1.25 -4.46 13.83
CA GLU A 146 0.47 -5.17 14.85
C GLU A 146 0.64 -6.68 14.76
N PHE A 147 0.62 -7.24 13.55
CA PHE A 147 0.84 -8.67 13.37
C PHE A 147 2.24 -9.12 13.81
N LEU A 148 3.27 -8.32 13.52
CA LEU A 148 4.63 -8.55 14.01
C LEU A 148 4.68 -8.56 15.53
N SER A 149 3.94 -7.64 16.18
CA SER A 149 3.87 -7.57 17.65
C SER A 149 3.17 -8.78 18.27
N ARG A 150 2.11 -9.30 17.62
CA ARG A 150 1.35 -10.46 18.11
C ARG A 150 2.09 -11.78 17.89
N THR A 151 2.80 -11.92 16.77
CA THR A 151 3.49 -13.15 16.39
C THR A 151 4.87 -13.31 17.01
N LYS A 152 5.42 -12.26 17.65
CA LYS A 152 6.81 -12.22 18.16
C LYS A 152 7.83 -12.70 17.11
N ALA A 153 7.52 -12.55 15.83
CA ALA A 153 8.39 -12.96 14.72
C ALA A 153 9.64 -12.08 14.60
N THR A 154 9.72 -10.99 15.37
CA THR A 154 10.80 -10.03 15.36
C THR A 154 11.05 -9.52 16.79
N ASP A 155 12.27 -9.04 17.02
CA ASP A 155 12.70 -8.43 18.27
C ASP A 155 11.78 -7.27 18.71
N GLN A 156 11.57 -7.17 20.02
CA GLN A 156 10.72 -6.17 20.64
C GLN A 156 11.22 -4.74 20.34
N PHE A 157 12.53 -4.54 20.29
CA PHE A 157 13.13 -3.25 19.92
C PHE A 157 12.76 -2.84 18.48
N ARG A 158 12.90 -3.76 17.52
CA ARG A 158 12.56 -3.50 16.11
C ARG A 158 11.08 -3.21 15.92
N THR A 159 10.22 -3.94 16.64
CA THR A 159 8.77 -3.72 16.61
C THR A 159 8.39 -2.36 17.22
N HIS A 160 9.06 -1.96 18.31
CA HIS A 160 8.85 -0.64 18.91
C HIS A 160 9.25 0.48 17.96
N ARG A 161 10.45 0.40 17.37
CA ARG A 161 10.92 1.36 16.37
C ARG A 161 9.98 1.46 15.18
N LEU A 162 9.47 0.33 14.66
CA LEU A 162 8.50 0.32 13.56
C LEU A 162 7.19 1.05 13.93
N ARG A 163 6.72 0.87 15.17
CA ARG A 163 5.53 1.58 15.66
C ARG A 163 5.77 3.08 15.75
N GLU A 164 6.91 3.51 16.31
CA GLU A 164 7.28 4.93 16.37
C GLU A 164 7.38 5.55 14.97
N THR A 165 8.04 4.87 14.04
CA THR A 165 8.15 5.35 12.65
C THR A 165 6.80 5.43 11.97
N LEU A 166 5.85 4.55 12.31
CA LEU A 166 4.50 4.58 11.74
C LEU A 166 3.70 5.77 12.26
N VAL A 167 3.82 6.09 13.55
CA VAL A 167 3.21 7.29 14.14
C VAL A 167 3.78 8.56 13.49
N ALA A 168 5.11 8.63 13.35
CA ALA A 168 5.76 9.75 12.67
C ALA A 168 5.34 9.86 11.20
N LEU A 169 5.28 8.73 10.48
CA LEU A 169 4.82 8.69 9.10
C LEU A 169 3.37 9.18 8.96
N ASN A 170 2.49 8.76 9.86
CA ASN A 170 1.09 9.20 9.83
C ASN A 170 0.97 10.71 10.06
N ALA A 171 1.70 11.24 11.05
CA ALA A 171 1.72 12.68 11.30
C ALA A 171 2.27 13.47 10.09
N LEU A 172 3.34 12.97 9.46
CA LEU A 172 3.92 13.58 8.26
C LEU A 172 2.95 13.54 7.08
N TYR A 173 2.28 12.40 6.85
CA TYR A 173 1.30 12.26 5.79
C TYR A 173 0.12 13.23 5.95
N GLU A 174 -0.48 13.28 7.14
CA GLU A 174 -1.61 14.20 7.40
C GLU A 174 -1.16 15.66 7.22
N THR A 175 0.00 16.03 7.76
CA THR A 175 0.55 17.39 7.61
C THR A 175 0.80 17.75 6.16
N GLU A 176 1.41 16.85 5.38
CA GLU A 176 1.75 17.08 3.99
C GLU A 176 0.49 17.16 3.11
N VAL A 177 -0.46 16.24 3.28
CA VAL A 177 -1.71 16.24 2.51
C VAL A 177 -2.56 17.45 2.84
N ASP A 178 -2.64 17.85 4.11
CA ASP A 178 -3.37 19.05 4.51
C ASP A 178 -2.69 20.31 3.96
N SER A 179 -1.35 20.39 4.01
CA SER A 179 -0.60 21.49 3.40
C SER A 179 -0.84 21.56 1.90
N MET A 180 -0.78 20.44 1.18
CA MET A 180 -1.04 20.40 -0.26
C MET A 180 -2.48 20.84 -0.63
N LYS A 181 -3.45 20.65 0.27
CA LYS A 181 -4.87 20.98 0.03
C LYS A 181 -5.26 22.41 0.38
N PHE A 182 -4.80 22.91 1.53
CA PHE A 182 -5.39 24.09 2.16
C PHE A 182 -4.44 25.28 2.29
N ASP A 183 -3.13 25.08 2.12
CA ASP A 183 -2.13 26.12 2.39
C ASP A 183 -0.88 25.96 1.50
N GLY A 184 -1.06 25.33 0.33
CA GLY A 184 0.01 24.88 -0.53
C GLY A 184 0.00 25.54 -1.91
N LEU A 185 0.92 25.12 -2.76
CA LEU A 185 1.04 25.61 -4.15
C LEU A 185 -0.26 25.50 -4.96
N LEU A 186 -1.17 24.58 -4.60
CA LEU A 186 -2.48 24.50 -5.24
C LEU A 186 -3.35 25.72 -4.92
N ASP A 187 -3.39 26.15 -3.66
CA ASP A 187 -4.21 27.29 -3.23
C ASP A 187 -3.67 28.60 -3.78
N GLU A 188 -2.35 28.81 -3.70
CA GLU A 188 -1.67 29.94 -4.34
C GLU A 188 -1.93 29.97 -5.85
N ALA A 189 -1.93 28.80 -6.49
CA ALA A 189 -2.20 28.72 -7.91
C ALA A 189 -3.65 29.04 -8.29
N LEU A 190 -4.61 28.68 -7.43
CA LEU A 190 -6.03 29.03 -7.60
C LEU A 190 -6.25 30.52 -7.39
N LEU A 191 -5.59 31.14 -6.41
CA LEU A 191 -5.62 32.59 -6.20
C LEU A 191 -5.04 33.34 -7.41
N ASN A 192 -3.87 32.94 -7.90
CA ASN A 192 -3.26 33.52 -9.10
C ASN A 192 -4.17 33.38 -10.34
N LEU A 193 -4.88 32.26 -10.45
CA LEU A 193 -5.86 32.03 -11.51
C LEU A 193 -7.06 32.96 -11.37
N GLN A 194 -7.56 33.17 -10.15
CA GLN A 194 -8.63 34.12 -9.87
C GLN A 194 -8.22 35.55 -10.26
N ASP A 195 -7.03 35.99 -9.85
CA ASP A 195 -6.50 37.33 -10.18
C ASP A 195 -6.40 37.53 -11.70
N GLU A 196 -5.93 36.52 -12.44
CA GLU A 196 -5.88 36.56 -13.91
C GLU A 196 -7.29 36.63 -14.54
N PHE A 197 -8.26 35.89 -14.00
CA PHE A 197 -9.66 35.98 -14.46
C PHE A 197 -10.27 37.35 -14.19
N GLU A 198 -10.10 37.90 -12.99
CA GLU A 198 -10.58 39.24 -12.62
C GLU A 198 -9.91 40.31 -13.49
N GLY A 199 -8.61 40.18 -13.77
CA GLY A 199 -7.87 41.06 -14.66
C GLY A 199 -8.43 41.06 -16.09
N ILE A 200 -8.75 39.89 -16.64
CA ILE A 200 -9.38 39.77 -17.96
C ILE A 200 -10.78 40.40 -17.95
N LEU A 201 -11.59 40.15 -16.92
CA LEU A 201 -12.92 40.73 -16.79
C LEU A 201 -12.90 42.26 -16.68
N LEU A 202 -11.94 42.82 -15.94
CA LEU A 202 -11.71 44.26 -15.86
C LEU A 202 -11.36 44.84 -17.23
N GLN A 203 -10.46 44.22 -17.98
CA GLN A 203 -10.10 44.66 -19.33
C GLN A 203 -11.30 44.66 -20.28
N LEU A 204 -12.15 43.62 -20.23
CA LEU A 204 -13.38 43.53 -21.03
C LEU A 204 -14.40 44.61 -20.63
N ARG A 205 -14.55 44.88 -19.34
CA ARG A 205 -15.42 45.94 -18.82
C ARG A 205 -14.97 47.32 -19.30
N HIS A 206 -13.66 47.62 -19.24
CA HIS A 206 -13.11 48.87 -19.72
C HIS A 206 -13.21 49.02 -21.25
N HIS A 207 -13.10 47.93 -22.01
CA HIS A 207 -13.28 47.97 -23.46
C HIS A 207 -14.73 48.28 -23.88
N ASN A 208 -15.73 47.80 -23.11
CA ASN A 208 -17.14 48.11 -23.37
C ASN A 208 -17.53 49.56 -23.00
N ILE A 209 -16.79 50.22 -22.10
CA ILE A 209 -17.08 51.61 -21.68
C ILE A 209 -16.44 52.64 -22.64
N GLY A 210 -15.38 52.28 -23.37
CA GLY A 210 -14.69 53.16 -24.32
C GLY A 210 -15.20 53.11 -25.77
N GLY A 211 -16.28 52.36 -26.04
CA GLY A 211 -16.83 52.14 -27.38
C GLY A 211 -17.87 53.17 -27.85
N GLY A 212 -18.05 54.28 -27.14
CA GLY A 212 -18.98 55.35 -27.50
C GLY A 212 -18.36 56.72 -27.28
N ASP A 213 -17.65 57.21 -28.31
CA ASP A 213 -17.75 58.57 -28.86
C ASP A 213 -16.43 58.98 -29.53
N ASP A 214 -16.45 58.96 -30.86
CA ASP A 214 -15.78 60.00 -31.62
C ASP A 214 -16.65 60.38 -32.83
N SER A 215 -17.64 61.23 -32.59
CA SER A 215 -18.04 62.28 -33.55
C SER A 215 -19.08 63.24 -32.95
N GLY A 216 -18.67 64.48 -32.69
CA GLY A 216 -19.52 65.67 -32.94
C GLY A 216 -20.17 66.36 -31.72
N GLU A 217 -19.46 67.36 -31.22
CA GLU A 217 -19.91 68.63 -30.59
C GLU A 217 -21.37 68.87 -30.14
N ALA A 218 -21.44 69.41 -28.90
CA ALA A 218 -22.32 70.46 -28.38
C ALA A 218 -23.78 70.12 -27.98
N GLU A 219 -24.03 70.04 -26.66
CA GLU A 219 -24.68 71.12 -25.90
C GLU A 219 -24.85 70.74 -24.42
N ALA A 220 -24.67 71.73 -23.54
CA ALA A 220 -24.76 71.60 -22.09
C ALA A 220 -26.20 71.53 -21.60
N ALA A 221 -26.51 70.61 -20.67
CA ALA A 221 -27.49 70.85 -19.59
C ALA A 221 -27.45 69.72 -18.54
N THR A 222 -26.88 70.04 -17.38
CA THR A 222 -27.36 69.72 -16.03
C THR A 222 -28.47 68.65 -15.87
N ALA A 223 -28.16 67.55 -15.19
CA ALA A 223 -29.03 66.98 -14.16
C ALA A 223 -28.24 65.98 -13.30
N ALA A 224 -27.97 66.38 -12.05
CA ALA A 224 -27.57 65.50 -10.98
C ALA A 224 -28.80 64.72 -10.49
N THR A 225 -28.69 63.39 -10.44
CA THR A 225 -29.57 62.45 -9.71
C THR A 225 -28.96 61.06 -9.90
N GLU A 226 -28.74 60.20 -8.93
CA GLU A 226 -28.92 60.22 -7.48
C GLU A 226 -28.23 58.93 -7.01
N LEU A 227 -27.27 59.03 -6.08
CA LEU A 227 -26.70 57.84 -5.43
C LEU A 227 -27.78 57.21 -4.55
N GLY A 228 -28.40 56.14 -5.03
CA GLY A 228 -29.28 55.27 -4.25
C GLY A 228 -28.48 54.21 -3.51
N THR A 229 -28.08 54.53 -2.29
CA THR A 229 -27.79 53.55 -1.23
C THR A 229 -29.04 52.72 -0.92
N GLU A 230 -28.92 51.40 -0.95
CA GLU A 230 -29.71 50.53 -0.08
C GLU A 230 -28.93 49.26 0.26
N MET A 231 -28.58 49.22 1.54
CA MET A 231 -27.99 48.14 2.31
C MET A 231 -29.09 47.76 3.29
N GLU A 232 -29.64 46.55 3.20
CA GLU A 232 -30.60 45.94 4.15
C GLU A 232 -30.78 44.47 3.67
N VAL A 233 -30.71 43.38 4.44
CA VAL A 233 -30.44 43.02 5.85
C VAL A 233 -29.81 41.61 5.80
#